data_AF-G9P288-F1
#
_entry.id   AF-G9P288-F1
#
_cell.length_a   1.000
_cell.length_b   1.000
_cell.length_c   1.000
_cell.angle_alpha   90.00
_cell.angle_beta   90.00
_cell.angle_gamma   90.00
#
_symmetry.space_group_name_H-M   'P 1'
#
loop_
_entity.id
_entity.type
_entity.pdbx_description
1 polymer ?
#
loop_
_entity_poly.entity_id
_entity_poly.type
_entity_poly.pdbx_seq_one_letter_code
_entity_poly.pdbx_strand_id
1 'polypeptide(L)'
;MKFLFVLLLTASTAYGCGDNAYRCKHPDKSVNDMWKVTHRICDELKEDDCYCSHWAEYYCDPSGDNINEFKRRCNNEGENWYWSEC
;
A
#
# COMPACT_ATOMS: atom_id res chain seq x y z
N MET A 1 -34.72 -19.47 13.61
CA MET A 1 -34.68 -17.99 13.65
C MET A 1 -33.40 -17.52 12.97
N LYS A 2 -33.48 -16.43 12.20
CA LYS A 2 -32.46 -15.95 11.26
C LYS A 2 -31.12 -15.62 11.94
N PHE A 3 -30.04 -16.17 11.39
CA PHE A 3 -28.66 -15.72 11.63
C PHE A 3 -28.46 -14.38 10.91
N LEU A 4 -28.14 -13.32 11.67
CA LEU A 4 -27.63 -12.07 11.11
C LEU A 4 -26.11 -12.09 11.21
N PHE A 5 -25.46 -12.61 10.18
CA PHE A 5 -24.04 -12.36 9.93
C PHE A 5 -23.91 -10.90 9.48
N VAL A 6 -23.51 -10.03 10.41
CA VAL A 6 -23.08 -8.67 10.09
C VAL A 6 -21.66 -8.78 9.53
N LEU A 7 -21.54 -8.94 8.21
CA LEU A 7 -20.29 -8.72 7.49
C LEU A 7 -20.09 -7.20 7.38
N LEU A 8 -19.37 -6.61 8.33
CA LEU A 8 -18.76 -5.31 8.15
C LEU A 8 -17.59 -5.49 7.17
N LEU A 9 -17.91 -5.40 5.88
CA LEU A 9 -16.90 -5.26 4.84
C LEU A 9 -16.31 -3.86 4.98
N THR A 10 -15.17 -3.74 5.67
CA THR A 10 -14.31 -2.56 5.57
C THR A 10 -13.71 -2.55 4.17
N ALA A 11 -14.51 -2.14 3.19
CA ALA A 11 -14.00 -1.85 1.87
C ALA A 11 -13.09 -0.64 2.03
N SER A 12 -11.77 -0.86 1.94
CA SER A 12 -10.81 0.22 1.76
C SER A 12 -11.25 0.99 0.52
N THR A 13 -11.78 2.19 0.73
CA THR A 13 -12.21 3.06 -0.35
C THR A 13 -10.95 3.57 -1.03
N ALA A 14 -10.44 2.81 -2.00
CA ALA A 14 -9.30 3.28 -2.77
C ALA A 14 -9.73 4.48 -3.60
N TYR A 15 -9.26 5.66 -3.21
CA TYR A 15 -9.39 6.91 -3.93
C TYR A 15 -8.22 7.07 -4.91
N GLY A 16 -8.31 8.01 -5.84
CA GLY A 16 -7.18 8.31 -6.72
C GLY A 16 -6.01 8.88 -5.92
N CYS A 17 -4.81 8.32 -6.08
CA CYS A 17 -3.62 8.81 -5.38
C CYS A 17 -3.37 10.29 -5.66
N GLY A 18 -3.01 11.03 -4.61
CA GLY A 18 -2.49 12.39 -4.71
C GLY A 18 -0.96 12.41 -4.79
N ASP A 19 -0.39 13.59 -4.56
CA ASP A 19 1.05 13.74 -4.37
C ASP A 19 1.46 13.03 -3.07
N ASN A 20 2.53 12.23 -3.11
CA ASN A 20 3.07 11.40 -2.01
C ASN A 20 2.46 10.00 -1.82
N ALA A 21 1.99 9.37 -2.89
CA ALA A 21 1.67 7.95 -2.88
C ALA A 21 2.90 7.09 -3.26
N TYR A 22 3.14 5.99 -2.54
CA TYR A 22 4.33 5.15 -2.71
C TYR A 22 4.01 3.65 -2.80
N ARG A 23 4.85 2.94 -3.56
CA ARG A 23 4.75 1.51 -3.80
C ARG A 23 6.09 0.83 -3.64
N CYS A 24 6.11 -0.26 -2.89
CA CYS A 24 7.27 -1.16 -2.88
C CYS A 24 7.35 -1.96 -4.16
N LYS A 25 8.53 -1.95 -4.78
CA LYS A 25 8.86 -2.61 -6.02
C LYS A 25 10.09 -3.51 -5.84
N HIS A 26 10.16 -4.54 -6.68
CA HIS A 26 11.29 -5.45 -6.75
C HIS A 26 11.30 -6.10 -8.15
N PRO A 27 12.46 -6.16 -8.84
CA PRO A 27 12.53 -6.63 -10.24
C PRO A 27 12.06 -8.09 -10.43
N ASP A 28 12.37 -8.97 -9.48
CA ASP A 28 12.05 -10.40 -9.57
C ASP A 28 10.75 -10.82 -8.87
N LYS A 29 9.88 -9.88 -8.44
CA LYS A 29 8.63 -10.20 -7.73
C LYS A 29 7.42 -9.94 -8.60
N SER A 30 6.36 -10.71 -8.35
CA SER A 30 5.07 -10.46 -9.00
C SER A 30 4.45 -9.17 -8.47
N VAL A 31 3.59 -8.54 -9.28
CA VAL A 31 2.80 -7.36 -8.87
C VAL A 31 2.02 -7.61 -7.58
N ASN A 32 1.50 -8.83 -7.40
CA ASN A 32 0.76 -9.21 -6.21
C ASN A 32 1.66 -9.35 -4.97
N ASP A 33 2.89 -9.83 -5.10
CA ASP A 33 3.81 -9.92 -3.95
C ASP A 33 4.32 -8.54 -3.54
N MET A 34 4.61 -7.70 -4.52
CA MET A 34 4.87 -6.28 -4.30
C MET A 34 3.67 -5.62 -3.58
N TRP A 35 2.44 -6.00 -3.94
CA TRP A 35 1.19 -5.51 -3.33
C TRP A 35 1.09 -5.84 -1.87
N LYS A 36 1.25 -7.12 -1.53
CA LYS A 36 1.22 -7.57 -0.14
C LYS A 36 2.22 -6.83 0.74
N VAL A 37 3.44 -6.56 0.25
CA VAL A 37 4.44 -5.82 1.03
C VAL A 37 4.02 -4.36 1.23
N THR A 38 3.58 -3.68 0.16
CA THR A 38 3.11 -2.29 0.27
C THR A 38 1.94 -2.17 1.22
N HIS A 39 0.91 -2.99 1.01
CA HIS A 39 -0.31 -2.98 1.81
C HIS A 39 -0.04 -3.29 3.28
N ARG A 40 0.81 -4.29 3.57
CA ARG A 40 1.20 -4.62 4.95
C ARG A 40 1.87 -3.42 5.63
N ILE A 41 2.83 -2.78 4.97
CA ILE A 41 3.51 -1.61 5.54
C ILE A 41 2.53 -0.46 5.75
N CYS A 42 1.63 -0.22 4.78
CA CYS A 42 0.62 0.83 4.86
C CYS A 42 -0.33 0.62 6.05
N ASP A 43 -0.86 -0.60 6.19
CA ASP A 43 -1.76 -0.99 7.27
C ASP A 43 -1.08 -0.89 8.66
N GLU A 44 0.19 -1.31 8.77
CA GLU A 44 0.97 -1.16 10.00
C GLU A 44 1.21 0.30 10.40
N LEU A 45 1.29 1.21 9.42
CA LEU A 45 1.39 2.66 9.64
C LEU A 45 0.03 3.32 9.88
N LYS A 46 -1.06 2.56 9.74
CA LYS A 46 -2.46 3.04 9.81
C LYS A 46 -2.75 4.12 8.76
N GLU A 47 -2.19 3.94 7.57
CA GLU A 47 -2.40 4.79 6.41
C GLU A 47 -3.34 4.09 5.42
N ASP A 48 -3.88 4.87 4.49
CA ASP A 48 -4.83 4.39 3.51
C ASP A 48 -4.14 3.98 2.19
N ASP A 49 -4.75 3.01 1.51
CA ASP A 49 -4.38 2.66 0.15
C ASP A 49 -5.10 3.58 -0.86
N CYS A 50 -4.38 3.97 -1.90
CA CYS A 50 -4.92 4.74 -3.02
C CYS A 50 -4.63 4.05 -4.36
N TYR A 51 -5.38 4.37 -5.39
CA TYR A 51 -5.19 3.85 -6.74
C TYR A 51 -4.40 4.82 -7.62
N CYS A 52 -3.24 4.35 -8.09
CA CYS A 52 -2.37 5.09 -8.98
C CYS A 52 -2.76 4.86 -10.44
N SER A 53 -3.34 5.87 -11.09
CA SER A 53 -3.82 5.74 -12.47
C SER A 53 -2.70 5.62 -13.51
N HIS A 54 -1.54 6.23 -13.28
CA HIS A 54 -0.41 6.17 -14.21
C HIS A 54 0.15 4.74 -14.35
N TRP A 55 0.26 4.03 -13.23
CA TRP A 55 0.78 2.67 -13.17
C TRP A 55 -0.30 1.58 -13.13
N ALA A 56 -1.58 1.98 -13.05
CA ALA A 56 -2.73 1.09 -12.89
C ALA A 56 -2.62 0.13 -11.69
N GLU A 57 -2.05 0.59 -10.57
CA GLU A 57 -1.73 -0.20 -9.38
C GLU A 57 -2.15 0.51 -8.09
N TYR A 58 -2.35 -0.23 -7.00
CA TYR A 58 -2.59 0.36 -5.67
C TYR A 58 -1.28 0.71 -4.96
N TYR A 59 -1.24 1.89 -4.35
CA TYR A 59 -0.12 2.47 -3.63
C TYR A 59 -0.57 2.79 -2.19
N CYS A 60 0.40 3.00 -1.29
CA CYS A 60 0.15 3.56 0.04
C CYS A 60 0.17 5.09 -0.04
N ASP A 61 -0.73 5.78 0.64
CA ASP A 61 -0.76 7.25 0.73
C ASP A 61 -0.36 7.74 2.14
N PRO A 62 0.91 7.58 2.55
CA PRO A 62 1.35 7.95 3.89
C PRO A 62 1.47 9.47 4.05
N SER A 63 1.28 9.94 5.28
CA SER A 63 1.32 11.37 5.60
C SER A 63 2.40 11.72 6.64
N GLY A 64 2.92 12.96 6.57
CA GLY A 64 3.90 13.46 7.54
C GLY A 64 5.13 12.55 7.70
N ASP A 65 5.45 12.17 8.94
CA ASP A 65 6.60 11.32 9.25
C ASP A 65 6.48 9.89 8.69
N ASN A 66 5.25 9.42 8.42
CA ASN A 66 5.02 8.10 7.85
C ASN A 66 5.54 7.97 6.42
N ILE A 67 5.73 9.08 5.69
CA ILE A 67 6.33 9.07 4.35
C ILE A 67 7.73 8.47 4.40
N ASN A 68 8.57 8.99 5.29
CA ASN A 68 9.95 8.52 5.43
C ASN A 68 10.01 7.12 6.04
N GLU A 69 9.10 6.81 6.96
CA GLU A 69 9.01 5.49 7.58
C GLU A 69 8.60 4.41 6.57
N PHE A 70 7.61 4.68 5.70
CA PHE A 70 7.23 3.79 4.60
C PHE A 70 8.42 3.51 3.69
N LYS A 71 9.08 4.57 3.19
CA LYS A 71 10.26 4.46 2.32
C LYS A 71 11.38 3.64 2.96
N ARG A 72 11.64 3.86 4.25
CA ARG A 72 12.63 3.12 5.03
C ARG A 72 12.27 1.64 5.17
N ARG A 73 11.03 1.33 5.56
CA ARG A 73 10.56 -0.07 5.71
C ARG A 73 10.59 -0.82 4.38
N CYS A 74 10.21 -0.15 3.30
CA CYS A 74 10.26 -0.70 1.96
C CYS A 74 11.68 -1.16 1.57
N ASN A 75 12.67 -0.28 1.75
CA ASN A 75 14.07 -0.60 1.46
C ASN A 75 14.65 -1.66 2.41
N ASN A 76 14.06 -1.83 3.60
CA ASN A 76 14.49 -2.81 4.59
C ASN A 76 13.84 -4.20 4.42
N GLU A 77 12.94 -4.38 3.44
CA GLU A 77 12.32 -5.69 3.16
C GLU A 77 13.36 -6.72 2.67
N GLY A 78 14.46 -6.25 2.09
CA GLY A 78 15.58 -7.08 1.68
C GLY A 78 16.33 -6.50 0.48
N GLU A 79 17.23 -7.29 -0.08
CA GLU A 79 17.97 -6.92 -1.28
C GLU A 79 17.01 -6.63 -2.45
N ASN A 80 17.34 -5.61 -3.26
CA ASN A 80 16.60 -5.18 -4.45
C ASN A 80 15.17 -4.69 -4.24
N TRP A 81 14.73 -4.50 -3.00
CA TRP A 81 13.51 -3.75 -2.70
C TRP A 81 13.77 -2.25 -2.76
N TYR A 82 12.87 -1.53 -3.44
CA TYR A 82 12.90 -0.08 -3.54
C TYR A 82 11.47 0.46 -3.54
N TRP A 83 11.31 1.76 -3.32
CA TRP A 83 10.03 2.43 -3.46
C TRP A 83 9.97 3.23 -4.76
N SER A 84 8.77 3.30 -5.35
CA SER A 84 8.44 4.20 -6.45
C SER A 84 7.27 5.09 -6.07
N GLU A 85 7.25 6.32 -6.58
CA GLU A 85 6.10 7.20 -6.51
C GLU A 85 5.03 6.79 -7.52
N CYS A 86 3.77 7.10 -7.18
CA CYS A 86 2.72 7.19 -8.18
C CYS A 86 3.02 8.43 -9.04
#